data_AF-A0A7W1LN49-F1
#
_entry.id   AF-A0A7W1LN49-F1
#
_cell.length_a   1.000
_cell.length_b   1.000
_cell.length_c   1.000
_cell.angle_alpha   90.00
_cell.angle_beta   90.00
_cell.angle_gamma   90.00
#
_symmetry.space_group_name_H-M   'P 1'
#
loop_
_entity.id
_entity.type
_entity.pdbx_description
1 polymer ?
#
loop_
_entity_poly.entity_id
_entity_poly.type
_entity_poly.pdbx_seq_one_letter_code
_entity_poly.pdbx_strand_id
1 'polypeptide(L)'
;GLHVTYCVITDGDAGGFDSAADRSAIPAIRQDEQRAAAKVVGVSDLIFLGYPDGRLTVTLELRRDISRVIRQVRPDLVLASAPERNYRRLGASHPDHLVAGEVALCAVYPDSRNPYAHPELLAVEGLAPWKVREVWQLGSPTPNHYVDITDVAERKIAALTCHASQTPDMDIPQFVRTAFSAQAAAAGFPEGRLAEAFHIFSTA
;
A
#
# COMPACT_ATOMS: atom_id res chain seq x y z
N GLY A 1 16.08 -7.81 -11.89
CA GLY A 1 15.63 -6.89 -10.83
C GLY A 1 14.52 -7.56 -10.03
N LEU A 2 14.00 -6.90 -9.00
CA LEU A 2 12.79 -7.35 -8.31
C LEU A 2 11.56 -7.07 -9.19
N HIS A 3 10.57 -7.97 -9.15
CA HIS A 3 9.27 -7.74 -9.76
C HIS A 3 8.31 -7.23 -8.68
N VAL A 4 7.63 -6.12 -8.94
CA VAL A 4 6.75 -5.44 -7.98
C VAL A 4 5.37 -5.31 -8.61
N THR A 5 4.35 -5.75 -7.87
CA THR A 5 2.95 -5.61 -8.27
C THR A 5 2.21 -4.82 -7.21
N TYR A 6 1.44 -3.83 -7.63
CA TYR A 6 0.56 -3.06 -6.74
C TYR A 6 -0.84 -3.69 -6.75
N CYS A 7 -1.39 -3.90 -5.57
CA CYS A 7 -2.80 -4.22 -5.38
C CYS A 7 -3.48 -3.00 -4.75
N VAL A 8 -4.16 -2.21 -5.57
CA VAL A 8 -4.87 -1.00 -5.15
C VAL A 8 -6.29 -1.39 -4.80
N ILE A 9 -6.64 -1.29 -3.51
CA ILE A 9 -7.91 -1.80 -3.00
C ILE A 9 -9.06 -0.87 -3.36
N THR A 10 -8.92 0.43 -3.09
CA THR A 10 -9.99 1.42 -3.29
C THR A 10 -9.77 2.31 -4.49
N ASP A 11 -10.86 2.86 -5.04
CA ASP A 11 -10.82 3.77 -6.18
C ASP A 11 -10.49 5.23 -5.80
N GLY A 12 -10.48 5.56 -4.50
CA GLY A 12 -10.28 6.93 -4.04
C GLY A 12 -11.44 7.88 -4.37
N ASP A 13 -12.62 7.37 -4.73
CA ASP A 13 -13.77 8.16 -5.19
C ASP A 13 -14.31 9.16 -4.16
N ALA A 14 -13.99 8.98 -2.88
CA ALA A 14 -14.44 9.83 -1.79
C ALA A 14 -13.51 11.01 -1.46
N GLY A 15 -12.27 11.02 -1.96
CA GLY A 15 -11.31 12.07 -1.64
C GLY A 15 -11.44 13.33 -2.52
N GLY A 16 -11.04 14.47 -1.98
CA GLY A 16 -11.10 15.78 -2.64
C GLY A 16 -12.18 16.68 -2.01
N PHE A 17 -11.95 18.00 -2.09
CA PHE A 17 -12.81 19.02 -1.49
C PHE A 17 -13.66 19.78 -2.51
N ASP A 18 -13.41 19.57 -3.81
CA ASP A 18 -14.05 20.34 -4.87
C ASP A 18 -15.35 19.68 -5.35
N SER A 19 -16.44 20.44 -5.37
CA SER A 19 -17.80 19.98 -5.69
C SER A 19 -18.14 20.11 -7.17
N ALA A 20 -17.25 20.70 -7.98
CA ALA A 20 -17.51 21.03 -9.38
C ALA A 20 -17.15 19.91 -10.38
N ALA A 21 -16.27 18.97 -10.01
CA ALA A 21 -15.91 17.85 -10.87
C ALA A 21 -16.99 16.74 -10.81
N ASP A 22 -17.27 16.12 -11.96
CA ASP A 22 -18.08 14.90 -12.00
C ASP A 22 -17.39 13.80 -11.19
N ARG A 23 -17.96 13.46 -10.03
CA ARG A 23 -17.41 12.46 -9.12
C ARG A 23 -17.29 11.09 -9.77
N SER A 24 -18.08 10.78 -10.80
CA SER A 24 -17.98 9.51 -11.51
C SER A 24 -16.68 9.37 -12.33
N ALA A 25 -16.01 10.48 -12.65
CA ALA A 25 -14.74 10.49 -13.36
C ALA A 25 -13.52 10.32 -12.43
N ILE A 26 -13.67 10.53 -11.12
CA ILE A 26 -12.56 10.52 -10.15
C ILE A 26 -11.82 9.19 -10.10
N PRO A 27 -12.47 8.01 -10.06
CA PRO A 27 -11.77 6.73 -10.11
C PRO A 27 -10.82 6.62 -11.30
N ALA A 28 -11.30 6.94 -12.52
CA ALA A 28 -10.49 6.82 -13.73
C ALA A 28 -9.26 7.74 -13.68
N ILE A 29 -9.46 8.99 -13.27
CA ILE A 29 -8.37 9.96 -13.10
C ILE A 29 -7.31 9.42 -12.13
N ARG A 30 -7.73 8.94 -10.95
CA ARG A 30 -6.81 8.45 -9.91
C ARG A 30 -6.09 7.18 -10.33
N GLN A 31 -6.74 6.29 -11.07
CA GLN A 31 -6.06 5.12 -11.61
C GLN A 31 -4.98 5.52 -12.64
N ASP A 32 -5.23 6.53 -13.47
CA ASP A 32 -4.24 7.04 -14.43
C ASP A 32 -3.07 7.74 -13.73
N GLU A 33 -3.34 8.54 -12.70
CA GLU A 33 -2.31 9.12 -11.83
C GLU A 33 -1.47 8.03 -11.16
N GLN A 34 -2.10 6.97 -10.63
CA GLN A 34 -1.40 5.85 -10.00
C GLN A 34 -0.54 5.07 -11.00
N ARG A 35 -1.00 4.88 -12.24
CA ARG A 35 -0.20 4.27 -13.32
C ARG A 35 1.00 5.14 -13.68
N ALA A 36 0.81 6.46 -13.76
CA ALA A 36 1.91 7.39 -14.01
C ALA A 36 2.95 7.37 -12.88
N ALA A 37 2.49 7.42 -11.63
CA ALA A 37 3.35 7.33 -10.44
C ALA A 37 4.14 6.03 -10.38
N ALA A 38 3.47 4.89 -10.61
CA ALA A 38 4.08 3.57 -10.64
C ALA A 38 5.18 3.48 -11.71
N LYS A 39 4.92 4.03 -12.91
CA LYS A 39 5.91 4.07 -13.99
C LYS A 39 7.18 4.83 -13.61
N VAL A 40 7.08 5.94 -12.86
CA VAL A 40 8.24 6.72 -12.38
C VAL A 40 9.16 5.88 -11.48
N VAL A 41 8.58 5.01 -10.64
CA VAL A 41 9.34 4.11 -9.78
C VAL A 41 9.68 2.76 -10.44
N GLY A 42 9.27 2.54 -11.68
CA GLY A 42 9.60 1.35 -12.48
C GLY A 42 8.66 0.17 -12.25
N VAL A 43 7.43 0.42 -11.78
CA VAL A 43 6.37 -0.57 -11.59
C VAL A 43 5.39 -0.50 -12.76
N SER A 44 5.14 -1.65 -13.39
CA SER A 44 4.19 -1.80 -14.50
C SER A 44 2.91 -2.54 -14.14
N ASP A 45 2.97 -3.39 -13.12
CA ASP A 45 1.90 -4.33 -12.79
C ASP A 45 1.03 -3.77 -11.68
N LEU A 46 -0.15 -3.28 -12.07
CA LEU A 46 -1.13 -2.72 -11.16
C LEU A 46 -2.45 -3.50 -11.28
N ILE A 47 -2.97 -3.93 -10.15
CA ILE A 47 -4.27 -4.60 -10.01
C ILE A 47 -5.15 -3.66 -9.19
N PHE A 48 -6.25 -3.20 -9.78
CA PHE A 48 -7.25 -2.37 -9.11
C PHE A 48 -8.45 -3.24 -8.74
N LEU A 49 -8.81 -3.29 -7.45
CA LEU A 49 -9.93 -4.09 -6.96
C LEU A 49 -11.28 -3.35 -7.02
N GLY A 50 -11.27 -2.02 -7.07
CA GLY A 50 -12.47 -1.20 -7.29
C GLY A 50 -13.40 -1.06 -6.08
N TYR A 51 -12.88 -1.23 -4.85
CA TYR A 51 -13.70 -1.00 -3.67
C TYR A 51 -13.94 0.51 -3.44
N PRO A 52 -15.12 0.92 -2.93
CA PRO A 52 -15.36 2.33 -2.63
C PRO A 52 -14.50 2.85 -1.49
N ASP A 53 -13.94 4.06 -1.65
CA ASP A 53 -13.13 4.75 -0.66
C ASP A 53 -13.95 5.19 0.56
N GLY A 54 -13.36 5.05 1.74
CA GLY A 54 -13.98 5.32 3.04
C GLY A 54 -15.01 4.28 3.48
N ARG A 55 -15.13 3.15 2.78
CA ARG A 55 -16.14 2.10 3.04
C ARG A 55 -15.55 0.73 3.28
N LEU A 56 -14.22 0.62 3.42
CA LEU A 56 -13.61 -0.68 3.66
C LEU A 56 -14.06 -1.26 5.00
N THR A 57 -14.42 -2.54 4.97
CA THR A 57 -14.67 -3.37 6.15
C THR A 57 -13.98 -4.71 5.98
N VAL A 58 -13.64 -5.37 7.09
CA VAL A 58 -13.01 -6.70 7.05
C VAL A 58 -14.08 -7.73 6.68
N THR A 59 -14.14 -8.09 5.40
CA THR A 59 -15.08 -9.09 4.88
C THR A 59 -14.33 -10.31 4.34
N LEU A 60 -15.00 -11.47 4.31
CA LEU A 60 -14.46 -12.66 3.65
C LEU A 60 -14.29 -12.46 2.14
N GLU A 61 -15.12 -11.60 1.52
CA GLU A 61 -15.01 -11.27 0.10
C GLU A 61 -13.72 -10.49 -0.20
N LEU A 62 -13.43 -9.43 0.56
CA LEU A 62 -12.20 -8.67 0.37
C LEU A 62 -10.95 -9.51 0.67
N ARG A 63 -11.00 -10.35 1.70
CA ARG A 63 -9.94 -11.33 2.00
C ARG A 63 -9.74 -12.33 0.86
N ARG A 64 -10.81 -12.83 0.26
CA ARG A 64 -10.77 -13.71 -0.93
C ARG A 64 -10.08 -13.01 -2.08
N ASP A 65 -10.46 -11.76 -2.35
CA ASP A 65 -9.99 -11.04 -3.52
C ASP A 65 -8.50 -10.70 -3.40
N ILE A 66 -8.02 -10.35 -2.20
CA ILE A 66 -6.58 -10.21 -1.95
C ILE A 66 -5.87 -11.57 -1.99
N SER A 67 -6.47 -12.64 -1.45
CA SER A 67 -5.91 -13.99 -1.54
C SER A 67 -5.78 -14.48 -2.99
N ARG A 68 -6.74 -14.13 -3.85
CA ARG A 68 -6.69 -14.36 -5.30
C ARG A 68 -5.46 -13.69 -5.90
N VAL A 69 -5.25 -12.40 -5.60
CA VAL A 69 -4.07 -11.65 -6.08
C VAL A 69 -2.77 -12.30 -5.59
N ILE A 70 -2.68 -12.69 -4.31
CA ILE A 70 -1.50 -13.37 -3.78
C ILE A 70 -1.24 -14.71 -4.51
N ARG A 71 -2.27 -15.52 -4.79
CA ARG A 71 -2.10 -16.80 -5.49
C ARG A 71 -1.77 -16.65 -6.98
N GLN A 72 -2.19 -15.54 -7.59
CA GLN A 72 -1.83 -15.16 -8.97
C GLN A 72 -0.38 -14.66 -9.07
N VAL A 73 -0.03 -13.67 -8.25
CA VAL A 73 1.27 -12.98 -8.28
C VAL A 73 2.38 -13.83 -7.65
N ARG A 74 2.03 -14.66 -6.65
CA ARG A 74 2.96 -15.49 -5.88
C ARG A 74 4.13 -14.69 -5.28
N PRO A 75 3.85 -13.61 -4.51
CA PRO A 75 4.91 -12.76 -3.97
C PRO A 75 5.69 -13.46 -2.86
N ASP A 76 7.00 -13.23 -2.82
CA ASP A 76 7.83 -13.64 -1.68
C ASP A 76 7.57 -12.75 -0.46
N LEU A 77 7.21 -11.49 -0.68
CA LEU A 77 7.07 -10.43 0.31
C LEU A 77 5.87 -9.54 0.00
N VAL A 78 5.12 -9.15 1.04
CA VAL A 78 3.98 -8.24 0.94
C VAL A 78 4.25 -6.96 1.74
N LEU A 79 4.10 -5.80 1.09
CA LEU A 79 4.06 -4.50 1.76
C LEU A 79 2.59 -4.13 2.03
N ALA A 80 2.27 -3.75 3.27
CA ALA A 80 0.93 -3.33 3.64
C ALA A 80 0.97 -2.25 4.74
N SER A 81 -0.12 -1.52 4.92
CA SER A 81 -0.27 -0.63 6.08
C SER A 81 -0.33 -1.43 7.38
N ALA A 82 0.18 -0.87 8.47
CA ALA A 82 -0.02 -1.41 9.80
C ALA A 82 -1.50 -1.30 10.22
N PRO A 83 -2.15 -2.37 10.74
CA PRO A 83 -3.54 -2.32 11.20
C PRO A 83 -3.69 -1.64 12.58
N GLU A 84 -2.60 -1.30 13.27
CA GLU A 84 -2.65 -0.66 14.57
C GLU A 84 -2.96 0.83 14.49
N ARG A 85 -3.92 1.28 15.32
CA ARG A 85 -4.22 2.70 15.48
C ARG A 85 -3.03 3.42 16.10
N ASN A 86 -2.49 4.40 15.38
CA ASN A 86 -1.48 5.33 15.88
C ASN A 86 -2.15 6.59 16.46
N TYR A 87 -2.38 6.59 17.77
CA TYR A 87 -3.00 7.73 18.48
C TYR A 87 -2.16 9.02 18.46
N ARG A 88 -0.85 8.95 18.16
CA ARG A 88 0.01 10.14 18.04
C ARG A 88 -0.08 10.78 16.65
N ARG A 89 -0.56 10.04 15.65
CA ARG A 89 -0.69 10.50 14.26
C ARG A 89 -1.97 9.95 13.65
N LEU A 90 -3.11 10.47 14.13
CA LEU A 90 -4.44 9.96 13.79
C LEU A 90 -4.71 9.88 12.27
N GLY A 91 -4.22 10.85 11.49
CA GLY A 91 -4.37 10.86 10.03
C GLY A 91 -3.68 9.67 9.32
N ALA A 92 -2.63 9.09 9.91
CA ALA A 92 -2.01 7.87 9.39
C ALA A 92 -2.90 6.63 9.60
N SER A 93 -3.86 6.73 10.52
CA SER A 93 -4.77 5.66 10.94
C SER A 93 -6.18 5.82 10.37
N HIS A 94 -6.28 6.33 9.14
CA HIS A 94 -7.53 6.35 8.38
C HIS A 94 -8.17 4.95 8.40
N PRO A 95 -9.49 4.80 8.61
CA PRO A 95 -10.15 3.49 8.71
C PRO A 95 -9.76 2.53 7.58
N ASP A 96 -9.76 3.01 6.34
CA ASP A 96 -9.38 2.19 5.18
C ASP A 96 -7.93 1.69 5.24
N HIS A 97 -6.99 2.47 5.79
CA HIS A 97 -5.61 1.99 5.97
C HIS A 97 -5.54 0.84 6.97
N LEU A 98 -6.29 0.93 8.07
CA LEU A 98 -6.32 -0.10 9.11
C LEU A 98 -6.95 -1.38 8.57
N VAL A 99 -8.08 -1.24 7.86
CA VAL A 99 -8.76 -2.37 7.23
C VAL A 99 -7.88 -3.00 6.16
N ALA A 100 -7.27 -2.21 5.26
CA ALA A 100 -6.34 -2.70 4.24
C ALA A 100 -5.18 -3.50 4.84
N GLY A 101 -4.60 -3.02 5.94
CA GLY A 101 -3.59 -3.75 6.71
C GLY A 101 -4.11 -5.08 7.24
N GLU A 102 -5.26 -5.06 7.92
CA GLU A 102 -5.86 -6.25 8.53
C GLU A 102 -6.23 -7.32 7.48
N VAL A 103 -6.85 -6.92 6.37
CA VAL A 103 -7.22 -7.88 5.31
C VAL A 103 -5.99 -8.40 4.57
N ALA A 104 -4.92 -7.61 4.42
CA ALA A 104 -3.67 -8.09 3.86
C ALA A 104 -3.03 -9.15 4.77
N LEU A 105 -3.05 -8.97 6.09
CA LEU A 105 -2.54 -9.97 7.03
C LEU A 105 -3.38 -11.25 7.02
N CYS A 106 -4.71 -11.13 7.03
CA CYS A 106 -5.61 -12.29 6.90
C CYS A 106 -5.34 -13.07 5.60
N ALA A 107 -5.18 -12.34 4.49
CA ALA A 107 -4.88 -12.92 3.18
C ALA A 107 -3.51 -13.63 3.17
N VAL A 108 -2.49 -13.04 3.80
CA VAL A 108 -1.15 -13.65 3.95
C VAL A 108 -1.20 -14.89 4.85
N TYR A 109 -1.92 -14.82 5.97
CA TYR A 109 -2.10 -15.93 6.91
C TYR A 109 -3.49 -15.92 7.56
N PRO A 110 -4.27 -17.00 7.47
CA PRO A 110 -3.94 -18.29 6.83
C PRO A 110 -4.38 -18.40 5.36
N ASP A 111 -5.04 -17.40 4.78
CA ASP A 111 -5.95 -17.63 3.63
C ASP A 111 -5.22 -18.05 2.34
N SER A 112 -4.19 -17.33 1.91
CA SER A 112 -3.50 -17.60 0.65
C SER A 112 -2.79 -18.95 0.63
N ARG A 113 -2.31 -19.42 1.78
CA ARG A 113 -1.57 -20.69 1.93
C ARG A 113 -2.44 -21.90 2.21
N ASN A 114 -3.70 -21.71 2.60
CA ASN A 114 -4.61 -22.79 2.94
C ASN A 114 -5.53 -23.12 1.75
N PRO A 115 -5.44 -24.32 1.12
CA PRO A 115 -6.32 -24.69 0.02
C PRO A 115 -7.81 -24.71 0.38
N TYR A 116 -8.15 -24.82 1.66
CA TYR A 116 -9.52 -24.83 2.16
C TYR A 116 -10.05 -23.44 2.53
N ALA A 117 -9.18 -22.43 2.56
CA ALA A 117 -9.62 -21.04 2.59
C ALA A 117 -9.90 -20.58 1.15
N HIS A 118 -11.12 -20.07 0.93
CA HIS A 118 -11.60 -19.69 -0.40
C HIS A 118 -11.43 -20.83 -1.43
N PRO A 119 -12.06 -22.00 -1.21
CA PRO A 119 -11.85 -23.19 -2.03
C PRO A 119 -12.16 -22.98 -3.52
N GLU A 120 -13.04 -22.02 -3.86
CA GLU A 120 -13.34 -21.60 -5.22
C GLU A 120 -12.11 -21.10 -5.99
N LEU A 121 -11.14 -20.47 -5.31
CA LEU A 121 -9.90 -20.02 -5.96
C LEU A 121 -9.12 -21.21 -6.55
N LEU A 122 -9.13 -22.36 -5.88
CA LEU A 122 -8.48 -23.57 -6.40
C LEU A 122 -9.40 -24.34 -7.35
N ALA A 123 -10.63 -24.61 -6.93
CA ALA A 123 -11.55 -25.50 -7.64
C ALA A 123 -12.10 -24.91 -8.94
N VAL A 124 -12.24 -23.58 -9.02
CA VAL A 124 -12.81 -22.88 -10.18
C VAL A 124 -11.73 -22.11 -10.93
N GLU A 125 -10.88 -21.36 -10.23
CA GLU A 125 -9.87 -20.49 -10.86
C GLU A 125 -8.52 -21.18 -11.08
N GLY A 126 -8.32 -22.39 -10.54
CA GLY A 126 -7.05 -23.14 -10.69
C GLY A 126 -5.86 -22.52 -9.94
N LEU A 127 -6.13 -21.61 -9.00
CA LEU A 127 -5.10 -20.88 -8.26
C LEU A 127 -4.63 -21.70 -7.07
N ALA A 128 -3.47 -22.34 -7.24
CA ALA A 128 -2.79 -23.08 -6.20
C ALA A 128 -2.48 -22.20 -4.97
N PRO A 129 -2.53 -22.75 -3.74
CA PRO A 129 -2.14 -22.02 -2.54
C PRO A 129 -0.71 -21.49 -2.63
N TRP A 130 -0.48 -20.34 -2.02
CA TRP A 130 0.83 -19.70 -1.99
C TRP A 130 1.20 -19.26 -0.58
N LYS A 131 2.44 -19.53 -0.19
CA LYS A 131 3.01 -19.10 1.09
C LYS A 131 3.88 -17.87 0.86
N VAL A 132 3.34 -16.70 1.17
CA VAL A 132 4.14 -15.47 1.37
C VAL A 132 5.14 -15.74 2.49
N ARG A 133 6.38 -15.24 2.38
CA ARG A 133 7.45 -15.51 3.36
C ARG A 133 7.58 -14.38 4.37
N GLU A 134 7.43 -13.15 3.94
CA GLU A 134 7.68 -11.96 4.77
C GLU A 134 6.64 -10.86 4.55
N VAL A 135 6.36 -10.09 5.59
CA VAL A 135 5.51 -8.90 5.52
C VAL A 135 6.27 -7.70 6.05
N TRP A 136 6.17 -6.57 5.33
CA TRP A 136 6.74 -5.28 5.70
C TRP A 136 5.60 -4.30 5.90
N GLN A 137 5.37 -3.88 7.14
CA GLN A 137 4.31 -2.95 7.46
C GLN A 137 4.79 -1.50 7.46
N LEU A 138 4.13 -0.65 6.69
CA LEU A 138 4.32 0.79 6.69
C LEU A 138 3.47 1.43 7.80
N GLY A 139 3.99 2.49 8.43
CA GLY A 139 3.22 3.30 9.37
C GLY A 139 2.95 2.65 10.74
N SER A 140 3.60 1.50 11.02
CA SER A 140 3.55 0.87 12.35
C SER A 140 4.02 1.84 13.43
N PRO A 141 3.39 1.84 14.63
CA PRO A 141 3.87 2.63 15.77
C PRO A 141 5.19 2.11 16.34
N THR A 142 5.62 0.91 15.96
CA THR A 142 6.84 0.24 16.45
C THR A 142 7.71 -0.29 15.29
N PRO A 143 8.19 0.58 14.38
CA PRO A 143 9.05 0.15 13.28
C PRO A 143 10.34 -0.49 13.83
N ASN A 144 10.78 -1.57 13.18
CA ASN A 144 11.99 -2.33 13.57
C ASN A 144 13.04 -2.38 12.45
N HIS A 145 12.76 -1.77 11.30
CA HIS A 145 13.64 -1.72 10.14
C HIS A 145 13.55 -0.36 9.44
N TYR A 146 14.66 0.09 8.89
CA TYR A 146 14.76 1.37 8.17
C TYR A 146 15.61 1.20 6.92
N VAL A 147 15.12 1.73 5.79
CA VAL A 147 15.81 1.70 4.50
C VAL A 147 16.25 3.12 4.14
N ASP A 148 17.54 3.34 3.91
CA ASP A 148 18.05 4.61 3.37
C ASP A 148 17.52 4.81 1.94
N ILE A 149 16.80 5.91 1.73
CA ILE A 149 16.24 6.29 0.44
C ILE A 149 16.83 7.60 -0.11
N THR A 150 17.91 8.11 0.48
CA THR A 150 18.53 9.39 0.09
C THR A 150 18.80 9.47 -1.42
N ASP A 151 19.41 8.43 -1.99
CA ASP A 151 19.81 8.42 -3.40
C ASP A 151 18.65 8.26 -4.38
N VAL A 152 17.46 7.88 -3.88
CA VAL A 152 16.25 7.65 -4.69
C VAL A 152 15.10 8.60 -4.33
N ALA A 153 15.34 9.56 -3.43
CA ALA A 153 14.30 10.46 -2.92
C ALA A 153 13.64 11.30 -4.03
N GLU A 154 14.40 11.72 -5.04
CA GLU A 154 13.85 12.48 -6.17
C GLU A 154 12.85 11.66 -6.99
N ARG A 155 13.06 10.33 -7.13
CA ARG A 155 12.09 9.45 -7.80
C ARG A 155 10.80 9.33 -7.01
N LYS A 156 10.90 9.30 -5.67
CA LYS A 156 9.74 9.31 -4.78
C LYS A 156 8.95 10.61 -4.89
N ILE A 157 9.64 11.76 -4.87
CA ILE A 157 9.02 13.08 -5.04
C ILE A 157 8.29 13.14 -6.40
N ALA A 158 8.95 12.73 -7.47
CA ALA A 158 8.37 12.72 -8.80
C ALA A 158 7.12 11.83 -8.89
N ALA A 159 7.16 10.63 -8.29
CA ALA A 159 6.01 9.73 -8.27
C ALA A 159 4.83 10.30 -7.47
N LEU A 160 5.08 10.90 -6.31
CA LEU A 160 4.04 11.56 -5.51
C LEU A 160 3.40 12.74 -6.26
N THR A 161 4.20 13.47 -7.04
CA THR A 161 3.74 14.62 -7.85
C THR A 161 2.78 14.21 -8.97
N CYS A 162 2.76 12.94 -9.37
CA CYS A 162 1.78 12.45 -10.36
C CYS A 162 0.33 12.47 -9.84
N HIS A 163 0.11 12.52 -8.53
CA HIS A 163 -1.23 12.55 -7.92
C HIS A 163 -1.81 13.98 -7.86
N ALA A 164 -1.83 14.67 -9.00
CA ALA A 164 -2.19 16.08 -9.10
C ALA A 164 -3.58 16.41 -8.52
N SER A 165 -4.54 15.50 -8.66
CA SER A 165 -5.88 15.62 -8.07
C SER A 165 -5.89 15.65 -6.53
N GLN A 166 -4.84 15.13 -5.88
CA GLN A 166 -4.73 14.97 -4.43
C GLN A 166 -3.84 16.02 -3.77
N THR A 167 -2.87 16.54 -4.51
CA THR A 167 -1.80 17.38 -3.96
C THR A 167 -1.65 18.74 -4.65
N PRO A 168 -2.73 19.45 -5.04
CA PRO A 168 -2.60 20.68 -5.84
C PRO A 168 -1.84 21.79 -5.10
N ASP A 169 -2.01 21.89 -3.78
CA ASP A 169 -1.42 22.94 -2.94
C ASP A 169 -0.30 22.42 -2.02
N MET A 170 0.16 21.18 -2.24
CA MET A 170 1.14 20.54 -1.36
C MET A 170 2.56 20.74 -1.89
N ASP A 171 3.46 21.25 -1.05
CA ASP A 171 4.90 21.18 -1.30
C ASP A 171 5.40 19.76 -1.03
N ILE A 172 5.28 18.90 -2.06
CA ILE A 172 5.69 17.49 -2.01
C ILE A 172 7.18 17.34 -1.66
N PRO A 173 8.13 18.07 -2.31
CA PRO A 173 9.53 18.01 -1.93
C PRO A 173 9.77 18.29 -0.44
N GLN A 174 9.19 19.37 0.09
CA GLN A 174 9.33 19.72 1.50
C GLN A 174 8.72 18.65 2.41
N PHE A 175 7.53 18.16 2.08
CA PHE A 175 6.87 17.10 2.83
C PHE A 175 7.73 15.83 2.89
N VAL A 176 8.24 15.36 1.75
CA VAL A 176 9.10 14.17 1.68
C VAL A 176 10.36 14.41 2.52
N ARG A 177 11.09 15.50 2.29
CA ARG A 177 12.33 15.75 3.02
C ARG A 177 12.10 15.83 4.53
N THR A 178 11.01 16.46 4.97
CA THR A 178 10.67 16.55 6.39
C THR A 178 10.28 15.20 6.99
N ALA A 179 9.38 14.46 6.35
CA ALA A 179 8.85 13.20 6.88
C ALA A 179 9.90 12.08 6.90
N PHE A 180 10.76 11.98 5.88
CA PHE A 180 11.75 10.91 5.76
C PHE A 180 13.09 11.25 6.45
N SER A 181 13.42 12.54 6.68
CA SER A 181 14.54 12.90 7.57
C SER A 181 14.22 12.61 9.03
N ALA A 182 12.98 12.83 9.48
CA ALA A 182 12.55 12.46 10.83
C ALA A 182 12.69 10.94 11.08
N GLN A 183 12.37 10.12 10.08
CA GLN A 183 12.57 8.67 10.14
C GLN A 183 14.06 8.29 10.13
N ALA A 184 14.88 8.94 9.31
CA ALA A 184 16.33 8.73 9.30
C ALA A 184 16.98 9.07 10.65
N ALA A 185 16.56 10.19 11.26
CA ALA A 185 17.02 10.60 12.59
C ALA A 185 16.61 9.58 13.66
N ALA A 186 15.37 9.07 13.61
CA ALA A 186 14.90 8.02 14.51
C ALA A 186 15.69 6.70 14.36
N ALA A 187 16.21 6.43 13.15
CA ALA A 187 17.08 5.29 12.86
C ALA A 187 18.56 5.51 13.23
N GLY A 188 18.93 6.72 13.66
CA GLY A 188 20.33 7.07 13.96
C GLY A 188 21.21 7.30 12.74
N PHE A 189 20.63 7.60 11.57
CA PHE A 189 21.40 7.93 10.38
C PHE A 189 22.05 9.33 10.48
N PRO A 190 23.16 9.59 9.75
CA PRO A 190 23.75 10.91 9.67
C PRO A 190 22.77 11.99 9.18
N GLU A 191 23.04 13.24 9.56
CA GLU A 191 22.27 14.40 9.09
C GLU A 191 22.23 14.47 7.55
N GLY A 192 21.09 14.90 7.00
CA GLY A 192 20.84 14.97 5.57
C GLY A 192 20.37 13.65 4.94
N ARG A 193 20.34 12.55 5.70
CA ARG A 193 19.78 11.28 5.24
C ARG A 193 18.25 11.24 5.29
N LEU A 194 17.68 10.40 4.45
CA LEU A 194 16.24 10.14 4.35
C LEU A 194 16.02 8.64 4.47
N ALA A 195 15.05 8.20 5.27
CA ALA A 195 14.79 6.78 5.45
C ALA A 195 13.30 6.46 5.48
N GLU A 196 12.94 5.29 4.95
CA GLU A 196 11.61 4.70 5.11
C GLU A 196 11.63 3.67 6.23
N ALA A 197 10.67 3.78 7.15
CA ALA A 197 10.52 2.90 8.30
C ALA A 197 9.49 1.79 8.03
N PHE A 198 9.85 0.57 8.42
CA PHE A 198 9.01 -0.61 8.30
C PHE A 198 8.99 -1.40 9.61
N HIS A 199 7.90 -2.12 9.86
CA HIS A 199 7.87 -3.22 10.80
C HIS A 199 7.87 -4.54 10.02
N ILE A 200 8.96 -5.30 10.12
CA ILE A 200 9.18 -6.54 9.37
C ILE A 200 8.99 -7.74 10.29
N PHE A 201 8.31 -8.76 9.78
CA PHE A 201 8.24 -10.07 10.41
C PHE A 201 8.10 -11.20 9.38
N SER A 202 8.62 -12.35 9.79
CA SER A 202 8.45 -13.61 9.05
C SER A 202 7.03 -14.13 9.23
N THR A 203 6.52 -14.75 8.17
CA THR A 203 5.23 -15.48 8.20
C THR A 203 5.45 -16.99 8.03
N ALA A 204 6.71 -17.43 8.11
CA ALA A 204 7.11 -18.82 7.96
C ALA A 204 6.55 -19.70 9.08
#